data_AF-A0A5S3XKX6-F1
#
_entry.id   AF-A0A5S3XKX6-F1
#
_cell.length_a   1.000
_cell.length_b   1.000
_cell.length_c   1.000
_cell.angle_alpha   90.00
_cell.angle_beta   90.00
_cell.angle_gamma   90.00
#
_symmetry.space_group_name_H-M   'P 1'
#
loop_
_entity.id
_entity.type
_entity.pdbx_description
1 polymer ?
#
loop_
_entity_poly.entity_id
_entity_poly.type
_entity_poly.pdbx_seq_one_letter_code
_entity_poly.pdbx_strand_id
1 'polypeptide(L)'
;MDNQSMFRQSSVLLCLGLMMANLYFLAPVQGKQSFQAGVIAQELHLNHQVTQLGVFSSCKVVNAIKQDLERSACMLYSKSDNTWQLDSFGAICEVHCTNLSHNKKAEPLVIFNRISTAK
;
A
#
# COMPACT_ATOMS: atom_id res chain seq x y z
N MET A 1 -80.78 18.85 24.19
CA MET A 1 -79.37 18.42 24.11
C MET A 1 -79.21 17.61 22.85
N ASP A 2 -78.47 18.17 21.91
CA ASP A 2 -78.65 17.98 20.47
C ASP A 2 -77.97 16.73 19.91
N ASN A 3 -78.75 15.88 19.22
CA ASN A 3 -78.30 14.67 18.51
C ASN A 3 -77.17 14.92 17.48
N GLN A 4 -77.00 16.16 17.02
CA GLN A 4 -75.93 16.55 16.10
C GLN A 4 -74.54 16.59 16.77
N SER A 5 -74.45 16.83 18.07
CA SER A 5 -73.16 16.91 18.80
C SER A 5 -72.53 15.52 18.99
N MET A 6 -73.35 14.51 19.24
CA MET A 6 -72.93 13.12 19.50
C MET A 6 -72.38 12.44 18.23
N PHE A 7 -73.01 12.68 17.07
CA PHE A 7 -72.53 12.17 15.77
C PHE A 7 -71.18 12.76 15.36
N ARG A 8 -70.94 14.05 15.65
CA ARG A 8 -69.65 14.70 15.36
C ARG A 8 -68.52 14.11 16.20
N GLN A 9 -68.75 13.86 17.50
CA GLN A 9 -67.75 13.23 18.35
C GLN A 9 -67.44 11.79 17.91
N SER A 10 -68.47 11.02 17.53
CA SER A 10 -68.27 9.65 17.04
C SER A 10 -67.49 9.60 15.72
N SER A 11 -67.70 10.56 14.82
CA SER A 11 -66.97 10.66 13.54
C SER A 11 -65.50 11.02 13.75
N VAL A 12 -65.21 11.97 14.65
CA VAL A 12 -63.84 12.39 14.98
C VAL A 12 -63.04 11.24 15.59
N LEU A 13 -63.65 10.46 16.50
CA LEU A 13 -63.02 9.29 17.11
C LEU A 13 -62.69 8.19 16.09
N LEU A 14 -63.56 7.99 15.09
CA LEU A 14 -63.37 7.01 14.03
C LEU A 14 -62.22 7.40 13.09
N CYS A 15 -62.14 8.69 12.73
CA CYS A 15 -61.02 9.23 11.95
C CYS A 15 -59.68 9.13 12.69
N LEU A 16 -59.66 9.43 14.00
CA LEU A 16 -58.46 9.28 14.83
C LEU A 16 -57.99 7.82 14.92
N GLY A 17 -58.92 6.88 15.08
CA GLY A 17 -58.59 5.44 15.10
C GLY A 17 -57.95 4.96 13.79
N LEU A 18 -58.49 5.39 12.65
CA LEU A 18 -57.96 5.06 11.33
C LEU A 18 -56.57 5.67 11.08
N MET A 19 -56.32 6.91 11.50
CA MET A 19 -55.02 7.56 11.38
C MET A 19 -53.94 6.82 12.20
N MET A 20 -54.28 6.42 13.42
CA MET A 20 -53.36 5.65 14.28
C MET A 20 -53.08 4.25 13.73
N ALA A 21 -54.07 3.57 13.16
CA ALA A 21 -53.88 2.25 12.55
C ALA A 21 -52.90 2.29 11.35
N ASN A 22 -52.94 3.36 10.53
CA ASN A 22 -52.02 3.51 9.40
C ASN A 22 -50.57 3.76 9.84
N LEU A 23 -50.36 4.41 10.99
CA LEU A 23 -49.01 4.66 11.53
C LEU A 23 -48.32 3.37 11.99
N TYR A 24 -49.07 2.35 12.43
CA TYR A 24 -48.49 1.05 12.82
C TYR A 24 -47.93 0.26 11.62
N PHE A 25 -48.48 0.44 10.42
CA PHE A 25 -48.01 -0.25 9.21
C PHE A 25 -46.81 0.44 8.53
N LEU A 26 -46.44 1.64 8.98
CA LEU A 26 -45.30 2.41 8.46
C LEU A 26 -44.01 2.21 9.27
N ALA A 27 -43.95 1.18 10.11
CA ALA A 27 -42.73 0.86 10.85
C ALA A 27 -41.55 0.70 9.88
N PRO A 28 -40.47 1.48 10.03
CA PRO A 28 -39.37 1.46 9.09
C PRO A 28 -38.71 0.08 9.14
N VAL A 29 -38.78 -0.65 8.03
CA VAL A 29 -38.05 -1.90 7.86
C VAL A 29 -36.56 -1.53 7.90
N GLN A 30 -35.94 -1.70 9.06
CA GLN A 30 -34.50 -1.53 9.23
C GLN A 30 -33.78 -2.63 8.46
N GLY A 31 -33.54 -2.39 7.17
CA GLY A 31 -32.72 -3.24 6.33
C GLY A 31 -31.30 -3.26 6.85
N LYS A 32 -30.88 -4.36 7.48
CA LYS A 32 -29.49 -4.60 7.83
C LYS A 32 -28.70 -4.86 6.55
N GLN A 33 -28.17 -3.81 5.94
CA GLN A 33 -27.21 -3.95 4.85
C GLN A 33 -25.87 -4.37 5.45
N SER A 34 -25.52 -5.64 5.33
CA SER A 34 -24.19 -6.14 5.69
C SER A 34 -23.20 -5.81 4.58
N PHE A 35 -22.20 -5.00 4.88
CA PHE A 35 -21.07 -4.75 3.98
C PHE A 35 -19.98 -5.79 4.25
N GLN A 36 -19.64 -6.59 3.24
CA GLN A 36 -18.44 -7.44 3.27
C GLN A 36 -17.33 -6.71 2.51
N ALA A 37 -16.32 -6.24 3.24
CA ALA A 37 -15.08 -5.76 2.67
C ALA A 37 -14.09 -6.95 2.60
N GLY A 38 -13.74 -7.38 1.40
CA GLY A 38 -12.62 -8.31 1.21
C GLY A 38 -11.30 -7.55 1.16
N VAL A 39 -10.32 -7.97 1.96
CA VAL A 39 -8.94 -7.45 1.87
C VAL A 39 -8.16 -8.39 0.95
N ILE A 40 -7.80 -7.92 -0.24
CA ILE A 40 -6.89 -8.66 -1.11
C ILE A 40 -5.47 -8.21 -0.75
N ALA A 41 -4.73 -9.06 -0.05
CA ALA A 41 -3.30 -8.83 0.15
C ALA A 41 -2.59 -9.07 -1.19
N GLN A 42 -2.16 -8.00 -1.84
CA GLN A 42 -1.40 -8.09 -3.08
C GLN A 42 0.06 -8.43 -2.76
N GLU A 43 0.53 -9.59 -3.20
CA GLU A 43 1.94 -9.97 -3.08
C GLU A 43 2.79 -9.05 -3.96
N LEU A 44 3.61 -8.21 -3.32
CA LEU A 44 4.56 -7.35 -4.01
C LEU A 44 5.73 -8.20 -4.54
N HIS A 45 5.73 -8.51 -5.83
CA HIS A 45 6.87 -9.14 -6.50
C HIS A 45 8.01 -8.12 -6.67
N LEU A 46 8.97 -8.15 -5.74
CA LEU A 46 10.17 -7.32 -5.79
C LEU A 46 11.24 -7.99 -6.66
N ASN A 47 11.88 -7.20 -7.52
CA ASN A 47 12.93 -7.71 -8.41
C ASN A 47 14.23 -7.96 -7.62
N HIS A 48 14.82 -9.13 -7.79
CA HIS A 48 16.12 -9.48 -7.21
C HIS A 48 17.18 -9.50 -8.31
N GLN A 49 18.25 -8.73 -8.12
CA GLN A 49 19.33 -8.63 -9.10
C GLN A 49 20.69 -8.63 -8.40
N VAL A 50 21.56 -9.53 -8.86
CA VAL A 50 22.94 -9.67 -8.41
C VAL A 50 23.88 -9.13 -9.48
N THR A 51 24.78 -8.23 -9.09
CA THR A 51 25.76 -7.59 -9.99
C THR A 51 27.18 -7.78 -9.45
N GLN A 52 28.04 -8.39 -10.24
CA GLN A 52 29.48 -8.46 -9.94
C GLN A 52 30.12 -7.12 -10.26
N LEU A 53 30.74 -6.49 -9.26
CA LEU A 53 31.37 -5.18 -9.42
C LEU A 53 32.82 -5.34 -9.92
N GLY A 54 33.52 -6.38 -9.46
CA GLY A 54 34.93 -6.64 -9.78
C GLY A 54 35.85 -6.44 -8.58
N VAL A 55 37.16 -6.37 -8.82
CA VAL A 55 38.17 -6.31 -7.76
C VAL A 55 38.43 -4.86 -7.34
N PHE A 56 38.16 -4.56 -6.07
CA PHE A 56 38.28 -3.21 -5.51
C PHE A 56 38.81 -3.24 -4.06
N SER A 57 39.50 -2.18 -3.63
CA SER A 57 40.00 -2.07 -2.26
C SER A 57 38.88 -1.85 -1.26
N SER A 58 37.88 -1.05 -1.62
CA SER A 58 36.63 -0.94 -0.87
C SER A 58 35.48 -0.51 -1.76
N CYS A 59 34.26 -0.99 -1.46
CA CYS A 59 33.03 -0.49 -2.05
C CYS A 59 32.03 -0.10 -0.96
N LYS A 60 31.21 0.92 -1.22
CA LYS A 60 30.12 1.34 -0.33
C LYS A 60 28.87 1.70 -1.13
N VAL A 61 27.70 1.35 -0.59
CA VAL A 61 26.43 1.88 -1.10
C VAL A 61 26.36 3.33 -0.67
N VAL A 62 26.25 4.24 -1.65
CA VAL A 62 26.14 5.68 -1.38
C VAL A 62 24.70 6.17 -1.46
N ASN A 63 23.87 5.48 -2.25
CA ASN A 63 22.46 5.80 -2.39
C ASN A 63 21.66 4.54 -2.72
N ALA A 64 20.38 4.54 -2.36
CA ALA A 64 19.46 3.45 -2.66
C ALA A 64 18.04 4.00 -2.90
N ILE A 65 17.47 3.69 -4.05
CA ILE A 65 16.07 3.99 -4.37
C ILE A 65 15.28 2.70 -4.14
N LYS A 66 14.52 2.67 -3.05
CA LYS A 66 13.71 1.51 -2.64
C LYS A 66 12.32 1.56 -3.30
N GLN A 67 11.88 0.44 -3.87
CA GLN A 67 10.50 0.25 -4.32
C GLN A 67 9.54 0.09 -3.14
N ASP A 68 9.98 -0.57 -2.06
CA ASP A 68 9.28 -0.72 -0.79
C ASP A 68 10.24 -0.44 0.37
N LEU A 69 9.83 0.37 1.35
CA LEU A 69 10.72 0.80 2.43
C LEU A 69 11.16 -0.34 3.35
N GLU A 70 10.26 -1.30 3.59
CA GLU A 70 10.39 -2.40 4.55
C GLU A 70 11.01 -3.65 3.91
N ARG A 71 10.69 -3.88 2.64
CA ARG A 71 11.03 -5.13 1.92
C ARG A 71 12.13 -4.94 0.88
N SER A 72 12.60 -3.73 0.62
CA SER A 72 13.72 -3.47 -0.31
C SER A 72 15.05 -3.19 0.40
N ALA A 73 16.13 -3.74 -0.17
CA ALA A 73 17.48 -3.64 0.37
C ALA A 73 18.58 -3.69 -0.70
N CYS A 74 19.75 -3.14 -0.35
CA CYS A 74 21.00 -3.24 -1.09
C CYS A 74 22.05 -3.85 -0.17
N MET A 75 22.69 -4.94 -0.58
CA MET A 75 23.71 -5.64 0.20
C MET A 75 25.00 -5.71 -0.60
N LEU A 76 26.12 -5.34 0.03
CA LEU A 76 27.45 -5.47 -0.56
C LEU A 76 28.20 -6.60 0.13
N TYR A 77 28.80 -7.46 -0.68
CA TYR A 77 29.62 -8.58 -0.23
C TYR A 77 31.02 -8.44 -0.81
N SER A 78 32.03 -8.50 0.05
CA SER A 78 33.43 -8.69 -0.37
C SER A 78 33.83 -10.15 -0.23
N LYS A 79 34.54 -10.66 -1.23
CA LYS A 79 35.15 -11.99 -1.21
C LYS A 79 36.61 -11.89 -0.78
N SER A 80 37.22 -13.03 -0.48
CA SER A 80 38.61 -13.13 0.00
C SER A 80 39.67 -12.61 -1.00
N ASP A 81 39.31 -12.53 -2.28
CA ASP A 81 40.14 -12.01 -3.39
C ASP A 81 39.91 -10.51 -3.66
N ASN A 82 39.27 -9.79 -2.73
CA ASN A 82 38.83 -8.40 -2.91
C ASN A 82 37.84 -8.19 -4.07
N THR A 83 37.21 -9.26 -4.57
CA THR A 83 36.09 -9.14 -5.51
C THR A 83 34.84 -8.72 -4.76
N TRP A 84 34.17 -7.69 -5.27
CA TRP A 84 32.92 -7.16 -4.71
C TRP A 84 31.71 -7.59 -5.54
N GLN A 85 30.63 -7.89 -4.83
CA GLN A 85 29.33 -8.22 -5.39
C GLN A 85 28.28 -7.34 -4.72
N LEU A 86 27.40 -6.76 -5.54
CA LEU A 86 26.20 -6.07 -5.11
C LEU A 86 25.02 -6.99 -5.29
N ASP A 87 24.22 -7.13 -4.24
CA ASP A 87 22.92 -7.74 -4.29
C ASP A 87 21.84 -6.68 -4.05
N SER A 88 20.84 -6.62 -4.91
CA SER A 88 19.77 -5.63 -4.87
C SER A 88 18.42 -6.32 -4.90
N PHE A 89 17.61 -6.07 -3.88
CA PHE A 89 16.29 -6.65 -3.72
C PHE A 89 15.27 -5.52 -3.67
N GLY A 90 14.44 -5.39 -4.71
CA GLY A 90 13.44 -4.33 -4.81
C GLY A 90 14.01 -2.92 -4.74
N ALA A 91 15.31 -2.72 -5.00
CA ALA A 91 16.00 -1.45 -4.84
C ALA A 91 16.97 -1.21 -6.00
N ILE A 92 17.10 0.04 -6.41
CA ILE A 92 18.16 0.48 -7.31
C ILE A 92 19.26 1.08 -6.43
N CYS A 93 20.44 0.47 -6.46
CA CYS A 93 21.56 0.86 -5.61
C CYS A 93 22.62 1.62 -6.41
N GLU A 94 23.15 2.67 -5.82
CA GLU A 94 24.33 3.39 -6.29
C GLU A 94 25.51 3.00 -5.41
N VAL A 95 26.57 2.48 -6.03
CA VAL A 95 27.76 2.00 -5.33
C VAL A 95 28.98 2.76 -5.81
N HIS A 96 29.78 3.22 -4.85
CA HIS A 96 31.11 3.75 -5.11
C HIS A 96 32.15 2.73 -4.70
N CYS A 97 33.04 2.40 -5.64
CA CYS A 97 34.17 1.53 -5.41
C CYS A 97 35.50 2.29 -5.58
N THR A 98 36.48 1.94 -4.76
CA THR A 98 37.85 2.45 -4.79
C THR A 98 38.79 1.37 -5.28
N ASN A 99 39.74 1.72 -6.15
CA ASN A 99 40.65 0.75 -6.75
C ASN A 99 41.85 0.46 -5.84
N LEU A 100 42.40 -0.76 -5.89
CA LEU A 100 43.61 -1.18 -5.17
C LEU A 100 44.86 -0.40 -5.60
N SER A 101 44.88 0.16 -6.81
CA SER A 101 45.96 1.03 -7.29
C SER A 101 45.81 2.46 -6.72
N HIS A 102 46.13 2.65 -5.44
CA HIS A 102 46.36 3.99 -4.89
C HIS A 102 47.59 4.64 -5.57
N ASN A 103 47.40 5.57 -6.53
CA ASN A 103 48.23 6.80 -6.54
C ASN A 103 47.86 7.99 -7.44
N LYS A 104 46.87 7.97 -8.35
CA LYS A 104 46.54 9.19 -9.11
C LYS A 104 45.07 9.23 -9.47
N LYS A 105 44.33 10.19 -8.89
CA LYS A 105 43.02 10.72 -9.36
C LYS A 105 42.19 9.71 -10.16
N ALA A 106 41.94 8.52 -9.61
CA ALA A 106 41.00 7.59 -10.23
C ALA A 106 39.62 8.07 -9.80
N GLU A 107 38.88 8.64 -10.73
CA GLU A 107 37.49 9.05 -10.49
C GLU A 107 36.70 7.86 -9.94
N PRO A 108 35.88 8.06 -8.89
CA PRO A 108 35.09 6.99 -8.31
C PRO A 108 34.21 6.40 -9.42
N LEU A 109 34.34 5.10 -9.66
CA LEU A 109 33.46 4.41 -10.61
C LEU A 109 32.08 4.31 -9.95
N VAL A 110 31.12 5.03 -10.51
CA VAL A 110 29.71 4.97 -10.10
C VAL A 110 29.02 3.92 -10.93
N ILE A 111 28.67 2.80 -10.31
CA ILE A 111 27.89 1.75 -10.98
C ILE A 111 26.45 1.87 -10.50
N PHE A 112 25.55 2.18 -11.43
CA PHE A 112 24.11 2.10 -11.21
C PHE A 112 23.62 0.74 -11.68
N ASN A 113 22.99 -0.02 -10.79
CA ASN A 113 22.22 -1.19 -11.21
C ASN A 113 20.86 -0.73 -11.75
N ARG A 114 20.84 -0.04 -12.91
CA ARG A 114 19.57 0.36 -13.54
C ARG A 114 18.93 -0.88 -14.16
N ILE A 115 17.69 -1.14 -13.76
CA ILE A 115 16.78 -2.05 -14.45
C ILE A 115 16.56 -1.48 -15.85
N SER A 116 17.17 -2.07 -16.87
CA SER A 116 16.74 -1.82 -18.25
C SER A 116 15.37 -2.45 -18.42
N THR A 117 14.30 -1.69 -18.20
CA THR A 117 12.99 -2.05 -18.76
C THR A 117 13.00 -1.65 -20.23
N ALA A 118 13.78 -2.35 -21.04
CA ALA A 118 13.52 -2.38 -22.48
C ALA A 118 12.30 -3.30 -22.67
N LYS A 119 11.18 -2.69 -23.06
CA LYS A 119 10.05 -3.40 -23.67
C LYS A 119 10.37 -3.72 -25.12
#